data_AF-A0A645I2N6-F1
#
_entry.id   AF-A0A645I2N6-F1
#
_cell.length_a   1.000
_cell.length_b   1.000
_cell.length_c   1.000
_cell.angle_alpha   90.00
_cell.angle_beta   90.00
_cell.angle_gamma   90.00
#
_symmetry.space_group_name_H-M   'P 1'
#
loop_
_entity.id
_entity.type
_entity.pdbx_description
1 polymer ?
#
loop_
_entity_poly.entity_id
_entity_poly.type
_entity_poly.pdbx_seq_one_letter_code
_entity_poly.pdbx_strand_id
1 'polypeptide(L)' 'MITKETLVEEILQESDVITYFIQNRVSPFSCAGPFPQSLGKLLAIKNVNDPEAFIAGLNDFLAKRHLENL' A
#
# COMPACT_ATOMS: atom_id res chain seq x y z
N MET A 1 -0.79 11.74 0.45
CA MET A 1 -2.04 10.97 0.61
C MET A 1 -2.13 9.99 -0.54
N ILE A 2 -2.16 8.69 -0.25
CA ILE A 2 -2.16 7.58 -1.21
C ILE A 2 -3.57 7.32 -1.72
N THR A 3 -3.69 7.03 -3.02
CA THR A 3 -4.94 6.61 -3.68
C THR A 3 -4.72 5.32 -4.47
N LYS A 4 -5.78 4.80 -5.10
CA LYS A 4 -5.70 3.59 -5.94
C LYS A 4 -4.84 3.77 -7.21
N GLU A 5 -4.61 5.01 -7.62
CA GLU A 5 -3.78 5.40 -8.76
C GLU A 5 -2.29 5.52 -8.40
N THR A 6 -1.97 5.73 -7.11
CA THR A 6 -0.58 5.80 -6.64
C THR A 6 0.16 4.53 -7.03
N LEU A 7 1.39 4.68 -7.53
CA LEU A 7 2.21 3.53 -7.91
C LEU A 7 2.68 2.81 -6.66
N VAL A 8 2.64 1.47 -6.68
CA VAL A 8 3.11 0.67 -5.54
C VAL A 8 4.57 0.98 -5.25
N GLU A 9 5.36 1.22 -6.28
CA GLU A 9 6.79 1.49 -6.20
C GLU A 9 7.09 2.83 -5.51
N GLU A 10 6.24 3.85 -5.68
CA GLU A 10 6.33 5.12 -4.95
C GLU A 10 6.03 4.90 -3.46
N ILE A 11 5.02 4.08 -3.16
CA ILE A 11 4.64 3.74 -1.78
C ILE A 11 5.79 3.02 -1.08
N LEU A 12 6.47 2.10 -1.77
CA LEU A 12 7.58 1.31 -1.22
C LEU A 12 8.83 2.12 -0.89
N GLN A 13 8.91 3.40 -1.29
CA GLN A 13 9.97 4.31 -0.86
C GLN A 13 9.79 4.81 0.58
N GLU A 14 8.56 4.71 1.12
CA GLU A 14 8.26 5.09 2.49
C GLU A 14 8.81 4.06 3.48
N SER A 15 9.42 4.55 4.57
CA SER A 15 9.95 3.69 5.62
C SER A 15 8.82 2.91 6.32
N ASP A 16 9.13 1.67 6.72
CA ASP A 16 8.22 0.77 7.44
C ASP A 16 6.91 0.40 6.74
N VAL A 17 6.66 0.87 5.52
CA VAL A 17 5.42 0.56 4.79
C VAL A 17 5.25 -0.94 4.54
N ILE A 18 6.36 -1.65 4.35
CA ILE A 18 6.39 -3.12 4.24
C ILE A 18 5.74 -3.78 5.45
N THR A 19 5.94 -3.23 6.65
CA THR A 19 5.32 -3.74 7.88
C THR A 19 3.79 -3.67 7.81
N TYR A 20 3.24 -2.58 7.30
CA TYR A 20 1.79 -2.45 7.12
C TYR A 20 1.25 -3.51 6.14
N PHE A 21 1.92 -3.70 5.01
CA PHE A 21 1.57 -4.75 4.03
C PHE A 21 1.60 -6.15 4.66
N ILE A 22 2.63 -6.47 5.45
CA ILE A 22 2.75 -7.74 6.17
C ILE A 22 1.61 -7.92 7.19
N GLN A 23 1.33 -6.90 8.01
CA GLN A 23 0.27 -6.94 9.02
C GLN A 23 -1.11 -7.20 8.41
N ASN A 24 -1.36 -6.66 7.22
CA ASN A 24 -2.61 -6.84 6.49
C ASN A 24 -2.60 -8.08 5.57
N ARG A 25 -1.53 -8.89 5.59
CA ARG A 25 -1.35 -10.10 4.77
C ARG A 25 -1.47 -9.83 3.26
N VAL A 26 -1.07 -8.64 2.83
CA VAL A 26 -1.03 -8.25 1.40
C VAL A 26 0.43 -8.16 0.99
N SER A 27 0.83 -8.94 -0.02
CA SER A 27 2.16 -8.78 -0.61
C SER A 27 2.15 -7.55 -1.53
N PRO A 28 3.11 -6.61 -1.39
CA PRO A 28 3.23 -5.48 -2.31
C PRO A 28 3.81 -5.88 -3.67
N PHE A 29 4.24 -7.15 -3.83
CA PHE A 29 4.85 -7.64 -5.06
C PHE A 29 3.89 -8.54 -5.83
N SER A 30 3.84 -8.35 -7.15
CA SER A 30 3.10 -9.21 -8.07
C SER A 30 3.95 -9.48 -9.31
N CYS A 31 4.03 -10.76 -9.71
CA CYS A 31 4.57 -11.13 -11.03
C CYS A 31 3.48 -11.08 -12.11
N ALA A 32 2.23 -10.83 -11.72
CA ALA A 32 1.13 -10.62 -12.65
C ALA A 32 0.96 -9.13 -12.92
N GLY A 33 1.02 -8.74 -14.20
CA GLY A 33 0.78 -7.37 -14.65
C GLY A 33 2.04 -6.56 -14.97
N PRO A 34 1.85 -5.32 -15.43
CA PRO A 34 2.95 -4.40 -15.74
C PRO A 34 3.69 -3.95 -14.48
N PHE A 35 4.96 -3.60 -14.63
CA PHE A 35 5.77 -2.92 -13.62
C PHE A 35 6.26 -1.59 -14.20
N PRO A 36 6.03 -0.44 -13.54
CA PRO A 36 5.32 -0.25 -12.28
C PRO A 36 3.79 -0.50 -12.39
N GLN A 37 3.13 -0.71 -11.24
CA GLN A 37 1.67 -0.88 -11.17
C GLN A 37 1.01 0.03 -10.14
N SER A 38 -0.25 0.38 -10.37
CA SER A 38 -1.03 1.13 -9.38
C SER A 38 -1.46 0.25 -8.21
N LEU A 39 -1.61 0.85 -7.03
CA LEU A 39 -2.05 0.17 -5.83
C LEU A 39 -3.40 -0.53 -6.03
N GLY A 40 -4.37 0.12 -6.69
CA GLY A 40 -5.67 -0.48 -6.96
C GLY A 40 -5.59 -1.78 -7.78
N LYS A 41 -4.68 -1.83 -8.77
CA LYS A 41 -4.46 -3.06 -9.55
C LYS A 41 -3.84 -4.17 -8.71
N LEU A 42 -2.84 -3.83 -7.88
CA LEU A 42 -2.25 -4.79 -6.95
C LEU A 42 -3.33 -5.36 -6.01
N LEU A 43 -4.14 -4.51 -5.37
CA LEU A 43 -5.18 -4.95 -4.43
C LEU A 43 -6.22 -5.85 -5.10
N ALA A 44 -6.58 -5.58 -6.36
CA ALA A 44 -7.42 -6.46 -7.16
C ALA A 44 -6.75 -7.82 -7.42
N ILE A 45 -5.48 -7.85 -7.84
CA ILE A 45 -4.72 -9.11 -8.05
C ILE A 45 -4.61 -9.93 -6.76
N LYS A 46 -4.46 -9.25 -5.61
CA LYS A 46 -4.38 -9.88 -4.29
C LYS A 46 -5.74 -10.24 -3.71
N ASN A 47 -6.84 -9.96 -4.43
CA ASN A 47 -8.21 -10.19 -3.98
C ASN A 47 -8.48 -9.59 -2.59
N VAL A 48 -8.04 -8.35 -2.37
CA VAL A 48 -8.33 -7.63 -1.14
C VAL A 48 -9.82 -7.27 -1.13
N ASN A 49 -10.55 -7.77 -0.13
CA ASN A 49 -12.02 -7.66 -0.05
C ASN A 49 -12.50 -6.20 0.00
N ASP A 50 -11.78 -5.34 0.70
CA ASP A 50 -12.09 -3.92 0.82
C ASP A 50 -10.84 -3.07 0.52
N PRO A 51 -10.61 -2.74 -0.76
CA PRO A 51 -9.46 -1.93 -1.17
C PRO A 51 -9.48 -0.52 -0.57
N GLU A 52 -10.66 0.06 -0.38
CA GLU A 52 -10.79 1.43 0.15
C GLU A 52 -10.41 1.46 1.64
N ALA A 53 -10.85 0.49 2.42
CA ALA A 53 -10.44 0.36 3.83
C ALA A 53 -8.93 0.10 3.97
N PHE A 54 -8.34 -0.70 3.08
CA PHE A 54 -6.88 -0.91 3.05
C PHE A 54 -6.14 0.42 2.79
N ILE A 55 -6.59 1.19 1.80
CA ILE A 55 -5.96 2.48 1.45
C ILE A 55 -6.12 3.49 2.58
N ALA A 56 -7.28 3.56 3.22
CA ALA A 56 -7.51 4.43 4.37
C ALA A 56 -6.58 4.07 5.54
N GLY A 57 -6.48 2.79 5.89
CA GLY A 57 -5.60 2.32 6.96
C GLY A 57 -4.11 2.56 6.67
N LEU A 58 -3.69 2.46 5.40
CA LEU A 58 -2.33 2.77 4.98
C LEU A 58 -2.01 4.26 5.15
N ASN A 59 -2.93 5.15 4.76
CA ASN A 59 -2.78 6.58 4.97
C ASN A 59 -2.68 6.92 6.47
N ASP A 60 -3.53 6.32 7.31
CA ASP A 60 -3.51 6.51 8.76
C ASP A 60 -2.19 6.01 9.38
N PHE A 61 -1.70 4.86 8.92
CA PHE A 61 -0.41 4.31 9.37
C PHE A 61 0.74 5.28 9.10
N LEU A 62 0.83 5.80 7.87
CA LEU A 62 1.89 6.74 7.49
C LEU A 62 1.75 8.08 8.20
N ALA A 63 0.53 8.58 8.41
CA ALA A 63 0.29 9.81 9.15
C ALA A 63 0.77 9.70 10.62
N LYS A 64 0.46 8.58 11.28
CA LYS A 64 0.92 8.30 12.65
C LYS A 64 2.44 8.22 12.73
N ARG A 65 3.09 7.53 11.79
CA ARG A 65 4.56 7.43 11.76
C ARG A 65 5.25 8.76 11.50
N HIS A 66 4.72 9.61 10.64
CA HIS A 66 5.26 10.96 10.46
C HIS A 66 5.19 11.78 11.75
N LEU A 67 4.16 11.60 12.58
CA LEU A 67 4.04 12.28 13.87
C LEU A 67 5.00 11.72 14.94
N GLU A 68 5.32 10.43 14.90
CA GLU A 68 6.26 9.77 15.85
C GLU A 68 7.74 10.09 15.56
N ASN A 69 8.06 10.56 14.35
CA ASN A 69 9.41 10.90 13.91
C ASN A 69 9.72 12.42 14.01
N LEU A 70 8.82 13.21 14.60
CA LEU A 70 8.97 14.64 14.90
C LEU A 70 9.39 14.85 16.35
#